data_AF-A0A1R2CIV2-F1
#
_entry.id   AF-A0A1R2CIV2-F1
#
_cell.length_a   1.000
_cell.length_b   1.000
_cell.length_c   1.000
_cell.angle_alpha   90.00
_cell.angle_beta   90.00
_cell.angle_gamma   90.00
#
_symmetry.space_group_name_H-M   'P 1'
#
loop_
_entity.id
_entity.type
_entity.pdbx_description
1 polymer ?
#
loop_
_entity_poly.entity_id
_entity_poly.type
_entity_poly.pdbx_seq_one_letter_code
_entity_poly.pdbx_strand_id
1 'polypeptide(L)'
;MEDILLLKQKLEFMQLELDDAKSREAQLKSMYDSMLRSFSYDSPRLTASSSVELKSAEEKHTQERLKIKIKYKEKIRNLEKKVTELKEINCNLDEKLSEQEGNFNISKNILEKEIIILKEQKREVDYKMNEATENLTRIIERKNENISKLKEELEEVKREAADEISKITEGTNKSILELKAIYEQEKPMRRSLDDSVTYEKLKYEFQSLQEIIKNLENSEYNLKEQLRYKDEQIEKITRKLRVKASEDSKDPEITNLMKIKESLSEKLIDKEIEISKLKKIIGDLKLEITYGACKPPIYSPKSLRSMTFINKSDSPSPEPSFFEKQEEYKQLKQYERMINQCSVMECENCGRTFQTNTFYDHILNCQLEDSLSKSQNFADRNSLEKVQDLEKQIEILKLALGKLKNQRDKAKIESEKLLMQLKQVKLEWALSEESYDEKIMEIKKELKNAVEILYRIRRSVNLTPDITFEVDLSFQNTDRFFGGRLTKSFAGPPRLFNY
;
A
#
# COMPACT_ATOMS: atom_id res chain seq x y z
N MET A 1 26.64 11.87 -0.63
CA MET A 1 27.88 11.76 -1.44
C MET A 1 28.54 13.12 -1.49
N GLU A 2 29.65 13.32 -0.78
CA GLU A 2 30.48 14.52 -0.99
C GLU A 2 30.93 14.55 -2.45
N ASP A 3 30.81 15.71 -3.07
CA ASP A 3 31.06 15.93 -4.49
C ASP A 3 32.50 15.55 -4.83
N ILE A 4 32.70 14.74 -5.87
CA ILE A 4 34.04 14.33 -6.33
C ILE A 4 34.88 15.57 -6.66
N LEU A 5 34.24 16.67 -7.09
CA LEU A 5 34.88 17.96 -7.28
C LEU A 5 35.44 18.55 -5.98
N LEU A 6 34.72 18.44 -4.86
CA LEU A 6 35.14 18.96 -3.56
C LEU A 6 36.35 18.19 -3.02
N LEU A 7 36.38 16.87 -3.20
CA LEU A 7 37.52 16.02 -2.83
C LEU A 7 38.76 16.33 -3.67
N LYS A 8 38.58 16.58 -4.98
CA LYS A 8 39.67 16.98 -5.88
C LYS A 8 40.24 18.35 -5.48
N GLN A 9 39.37 19.31 -5.16
CA GLN A 9 39.76 20.65 -4.72
C GLN A 9 40.51 20.61 -3.38
N LYS A 10 40.10 19.74 -2.45
CA LYS A 10 40.79 19.53 -1.18
C LYS A 10 42.17 18.88 -1.35
N LEU A 11 42.30 17.96 -2.32
CA LEU A 11 43.58 17.37 -2.72
C LEU A 11 44.54 18.41 -3.31
N GLU A 12 44.04 19.28 -4.20
CA GLU A 12 44.82 20.38 -4.77
C GLU A 12 45.30 21.36 -3.69
N PHE A 13 44.45 21.68 -2.70
CA PHE A 13 44.82 22.55 -1.59
C PHE A 13 45.94 21.95 -0.72
N MET A 14 45.81 20.67 -0.34
CA MET A 14 46.85 19.98 0.44
C MET A 14 48.18 19.86 -0.35
N GLN A 15 48.12 19.72 -1.67
CA GLN A 15 49.32 19.71 -2.51
C GLN A 15 50.00 21.09 -2.51
N LEU A 16 49.22 22.17 -2.57
CA LEU A 16 49.72 23.54 -2.50
C LEU A 16 50.40 23.83 -1.15
N GLU A 17 49.80 23.39 -0.04
CA GLU A 17 50.39 23.51 1.30
C GLU A 17 51.71 22.74 1.44
N LEU A 18 51.80 21.56 0.83
CA LEU A 18 53.02 20.77 0.82
C LEU A 18 54.15 21.45 0.03
N ASP A 19 53.83 22.03 -1.13
CA ASP A 19 54.81 22.71 -1.96
C ASP A 19 55.29 24.03 -1.29
N ASP A 20 54.41 24.73 -0.58
CA ASP A 20 54.78 25.90 0.24
C ASP A 20 55.66 25.51 1.43
N ALA A 21 55.37 24.39 2.10
CA ALA A 21 56.22 23.87 3.18
C ALA A 21 57.64 23.53 2.69
N LYS A 22 57.77 22.84 1.55
CA LYS A 22 59.07 22.55 0.91
C LYS A 22 59.82 23.81 0.46
N SER A 23 59.09 24.83 0.01
CA SER A 23 59.68 26.12 -0.32
C SER A 23 60.27 26.81 0.92
N ARG A 24 59.53 26.80 2.04
CA ARG A 24 60.00 27.33 3.33
C ARG A 24 61.20 26.57 3.88
N GLU A 25 61.21 25.24 3.77
CA GLU A 25 62.39 24.40 4.06
C GLU A 25 63.60 24.87 3.25
N ALA A 26 63.46 24.96 1.93
CA ALA A 26 64.57 25.32 1.05
C ALA A 26 65.12 26.72 1.38
N GLN A 27 64.24 27.66 1.75
CA GLN A 27 64.63 29.00 2.21
C GLN A 27 65.37 28.97 3.55
N LEU A 28 64.86 28.23 4.54
CA LEU A 28 65.53 28.05 5.82
C LEU A 28 66.90 27.44 5.64
N LYS A 29 67.01 26.36 4.86
CA LYS A 29 68.28 25.70 4.54
C LYS A 29 69.28 26.64 3.86
N SER A 30 68.82 27.49 2.94
CA SER A 30 69.66 28.50 2.29
C SER A 30 70.12 29.59 3.27
N MET A 31 69.22 30.07 4.15
CA MET A 31 69.54 31.06 5.18
C MET A 31 70.54 30.49 6.19
N TYR A 32 70.35 29.24 6.62
CA TYR A 32 71.28 28.50 7.45
C TYR A 32 72.62 28.39 6.74
N ASP A 33 72.71 27.84 5.53
CA ASP A 33 73.97 27.76 4.78
C ASP A 33 74.70 29.11 4.67
N SER A 34 73.96 30.22 4.53
CA SER A 34 74.52 31.57 4.53
C SER A 34 75.05 32.01 5.90
N MET A 35 74.29 31.81 6.98
CA MET A 35 74.74 32.04 8.35
C MET A 35 75.97 31.20 8.66
N LEU A 36 75.96 29.93 8.27
CA LEU A 36 77.04 28.99 8.46
C LEU A 36 78.33 29.45 7.74
N ARG A 37 78.21 30.04 6.54
CA ARG A 37 79.34 30.70 5.85
C ARG A 37 79.81 31.98 6.57
N SER A 38 78.89 32.78 7.13
CA SER A 38 79.24 34.03 7.84
C SER A 38 79.99 33.80 9.17
N PHE A 39 79.65 32.75 9.91
CA PHE A 39 80.36 32.38 11.15
C PHE A 39 81.73 31.72 10.90
N SER A 40 82.12 31.49 9.65
CA SER A 40 83.42 30.90 9.30
C SER A 40 84.58 31.89 9.41
N TYR A 41 84.30 33.18 9.64
CA TYR A 41 85.31 34.23 9.53
C TYR A 41 85.80 34.85 10.84
N ASP A 42 85.05 34.86 11.95
CA ASP A 42 85.52 35.56 13.15
C ASP A 42 85.14 34.90 14.48
N SER A 43 86.20 34.67 15.26
CA SER A 43 86.26 34.75 16.73
C SER A 43 86.15 33.45 17.55
N PRO A 44 86.91 33.35 18.68
CA PRO A 44 87.32 32.09 19.28
C PRO A 44 86.83 31.87 20.73
N ARG A 45 87.20 30.69 21.24
CA ARG A 45 87.25 30.21 22.64
C ARG A 45 85.99 29.57 23.20
N LEU A 46 85.99 28.23 23.22
CA LEU A 46 85.29 27.43 24.24
C LEU A 46 86.17 26.26 24.70
N THR A 47 86.06 25.97 25.99
CA THR A 47 86.97 25.16 26.81
C THR A 47 86.55 23.69 26.91
N ALA A 48 87.52 22.84 27.29
CA ALA A 48 87.51 21.37 27.18
C ALA A 48 86.45 20.58 28.00
N SER A 49 85.63 21.20 28.86
CA SER A 49 84.59 20.44 29.59
C SER A 49 83.32 20.17 28.77
N SER A 50 83.13 20.83 27.63
CA SER A 50 81.91 20.67 26.81
C SER A 50 81.88 19.38 25.97
N SER A 51 83.02 18.72 25.77
CA SER A 51 83.16 17.57 24.87
C SER A 51 82.47 16.29 25.38
N VAL A 52 82.53 16.05 26.68
CA VAL A 52 81.89 14.86 27.31
C VAL A 52 80.38 15.06 27.40
N GLU A 53 79.93 16.29 27.70
CA GLU A 53 78.52 16.65 27.71
C GLU A 53 77.89 16.57 26.32
N LEU A 54 78.64 16.95 25.27
CA LEU A 54 78.19 16.81 23.87
C LEU A 54 77.97 15.36 23.47
N LYS A 55 78.92 14.46 23.77
CA LYS A 55 78.77 13.02 23.46
C LYS A 55 77.59 12.40 24.19
N SER A 56 77.38 12.77 25.46
CA SER A 56 76.21 12.30 26.22
C SER A 56 74.89 12.84 25.66
N ALA A 57 74.87 14.10 25.18
CA ALA A 57 73.71 14.69 24.53
C ALA A 57 73.41 14.04 23.17
N GLU A 58 74.44 13.77 22.36
CA GLU A 58 74.31 13.04 21.08
C GLU A 58 73.75 11.62 21.29
N GLU A 59 74.22 10.90 22.32
CA GLU A 59 73.74 9.56 22.63
C GLU A 59 72.27 9.58 23.13
N LYS A 60 71.91 10.56 23.96
CA LYS A 60 70.50 10.76 24.36
C LYS A 60 69.60 11.09 23.17
N HIS A 61 70.03 11.99 22.29
CA HIS A 61 69.27 12.36 21.09
C HIS A 61 69.10 11.20 20.10
N THR A 62 70.13 10.38 19.92
CA THR A 62 70.04 9.18 19.06
C THR A 62 69.08 8.15 19.64
N GLN A 63 69.09 7.94 20.97
CA GLN A 63 68.11 7.09 21.64
C GLN A 63 66.68 7.64 21.53
N GLU A 64 66.47 8.95 21.70
CA GLU A 64 65.17 9.59 21.50
C GLU A 64 64.68 9.45 20.05
N ARG A 65 65.56 9.61 19.05
CA ARG A 65 65.24 9.39 17.64
C ARG A 65 64.78 7.96 17.40
N LEU A 66 65.47 6.97 17.96
CA LEU A 66 65.08 5.57 17.85
C LEU A 66 63.71 5.32 18.49
N LYS A 67 63.45 5.87 19.68
CA LYS A 67 62.15 5.78 20.35
C LYS A 67 61.02 6.38 19.51
N ILE A 68 61.22 7.59 18.98
CA ILE A 68 60.26 8.27 18.10
C ILE A 68 60.04 7.45 16.83
N LYS A 69 61.11 7.02 16.15
CA LYS A 69 61.05 6.21 14.93
C LYS A 69 60.28 4.90 15.15
N ILE A 70 60.53 4.20 16.26
CA ILE A 70 59.80 2.97 16.61
C ILE A 70 58.32 3.27 16.84
N LYS A 71 58.00 4.32 17.63
CA LYS A 71 56.62 4.74 17.93
C LYS A 71 55.83 5.07 16.66
N TYR A 72 56.40 5.85 15.74
CA TYR A 72 55.73 6.20 14.48
C TYR A 72 55.65 5.00 13.52
N LYS A 73 56.68 4.14 13.46
CA LYS A 73 56.64 2.91 12.65
C LYS A 73 55.56 1.93 13.13
N GLU A 74 55.30 1.87 14.43
CA GLU A 74 54.19 1.08 14.98
C GLU A 74 52.83 1.72 14.69
N LYS A 75 52.70 3.05 14.85
CA LYS A 75 51.48 3.79 14.49
C LYS A 75 51.14 3.62 13.00
N ILE A 76 52.13 3.70 12.12
CA ILE A 76 51.95 3.47 10.67
C ILE A 76 51.46 2.05 10.40
N ARG A 77 52.12 1.02 10.97
CA ARG A 77 51.68 -0.38 10.81
C ARG A 77 50.24 -0.61 11.28
N ASN A 78 49.85 -0.02 12.40
CA ASN A 78 48.48 -0.14 12.93
C ASN A 78 47.45 0.54 12.02
N LEU A 79 47.80 1.69 11.42
CA LEU A 79 46.93 2.38 10.47
C LEU A 79 46.84 1.61 9.14
N GLU A 80 47.95 1.07 8.64
CA GLU A 80 47.97 0.22 7.44
C GLU A 80 47.08 -1.01 7.62
N LYS A 81 47.16 -1.69 8.78
CA LYS A 81 46.28 -2.82 9.11
C LYS A 81 44.80 -2.42 9.14
N LYS A 82 44.47 -1.28 9.74
CA LYS A 82 43.08 -0.77 9.72
C LYS A 82 42.60 -0.44 8.31
N VAL A 83 43.47 0.09 7.45
CA VAL A 83 43.12 0.37 6.05
C VAL A 83 42.85 -0.92 5.28
N THR A 84 43.63 -1.99 5.51
CA THR A 84 43.36 -3.29 4.88
C THR A 84 42.06 -3.92 5.39
N GLU A 85 41.80 -3.88 6.70
CA GLU A 85 40.55 -4.37 7.29
C GLU A 85 39.33 -3.63 6.72
N LEU A 86 39.40 -2.30 6.61
CA LEU A 86 38.31 -1.50 6.02
C LEU A 86 38.11 -1.77 4.53
N LYS A 87 39.18 -2.06 3.78
CA LYS A 87 39.08 -2.44 2.36
C LYS A 87 38.37 -3.78 2.19
N GLU A 88 38.68 -4.77 3.01
CA GLU A 88 37.99 -6.07 2.99
C GLU A 88 36.52 -5.91 3.35
N ILE A 89 36.20 -5.11 4.38
CA ILE A 89 34.81 -4.82 4.76
C ILE A 89 34.06 -4.14 3.60
N ASN A 90 34.67 -3.16 2.92
CA ASN A 90 34.04 -2.51 1.78
C ASN A 90 33.81 -3.48 0.61
N CYS A 91 34.78 -4.34 0.29
CA CYS A 91 34.62 -5.37 -0.74
C CYS A 91 33.44 -6.30 -0.43
N ASN A 92 33.34 -6.78 0.82
CA ASN A 92 32.23 -7.62 1.27
C ASN A 92 30.87 -6.90 1.23
N LEU A 93 30.85 -5.59 1.50
CA LEU A 93 29.61 -4.80 1.43
C LEU A 93 29.18 -4.54 -0.02
N ASP A 94 30.13 -4.31 -0.93
CA ASP A 94 29.86 -4.14 -2.36
C ASP A 94 29.33 -5.43 -2.98
N GLU A 95 29.88 -6.59 -2.61
CA GLU A 95 29.36 -7.90 -3.00
C GLU A 95 27.91 -8.12 -2.51
N LYS A 96 27.63 -7.82 -1.24
CA LYS A 96 26.27 -7.91 -0.67
C LYS A 96 25.29 -6.94 -1.33
N LEU A 97 25.74 -5.72 -1.68
CA LEU A 97 24.92 -4.76 -2.42
C LEU A 97 24.62 -5.29 -3.82
N SER A 98 25.62 -5.82 -4.53
CA SER A 98 25.44 -6.41 -5.85
C SER A 98 24.48 -7.62 -5.81
N GLU A 99 24.56 -8.45 -4.78
CA GLU A 99 23.65 -9.58 -4.57
C GLU A 99 22.21 -9.10 -4.31
N GLN A 100 22.04 -8.09 -3.44
CA GLN A 100 20.72 -7.50 -3.18
C GLN A 100 20.11 -6.82 -4.41
N GLU A 101 20.91 -6.11 -5.21
CA GLU A 101 20.46 -5.52 -6.48
C GLU A 101 20.03 -6.60 -7.48
N GLY A 102 20.78 -7.71 -7.56
CA GLY A 102 20.41 -8.88 -8.35
C GLY A 102 19.06 -9.46 -7.93
N ASN A 103 18.89 -9.70 -6.62
CA ASN A 103 17.65 -10.22 -6.05
C ASN A 103 16.47 -9.27 -6.28
N PHE A 104 16.67 -7.96 -6.10
CA PHE A 104 15.65 -6.94 -6.38
C PHE A 104 15.22 -6.95 -7.85
N ASN A 105 16.16 -7.05 -8.79
CA ASN A 105 15.86 -7.12 -10.21
C ASN A 105 15.09 -8.40 -10.58
N ILE A 106 15.44 -9.54 -9.96
CA ILE A 106 14.70 -10.79 -10.14
C ILE A 106 13.25 -10.63 -9.64
N SER A 107 13.05 -10.13 -8.41
CA SER A 107 11.72 -9.90 -7.85
C SER A 107 10.90 -8.92 -8.68
N LYS A 108 11.52 -7.83 -9.15
CA LYS A 108 10.89 -6.86 -10.05
C LYS A 108 10.41 -7.52 -11.34
N ASN A 109 11.24 -8.32 -11.99
CA ASN A 109 10.88 -9.04 -13.22
C ASN A 109 9.75 -10.05 -12.99
N ILE A 110 9.71 -10.70 -11.84
CA ILE A 110 8.61 -11.62 -11.46
C ILE A 110 7.30 -10.83 -11.33
N LEU A 111 7.30 -9.73 -10.60
CA LEU A 111 6.12 -8.87 -10.42
C LEU A 111 5.64 -8.27 -11.74
N GLU A 112 6.55 -7.83 -12.62
CA GLU A 112 6.20 -7.32 -13.95
C GLU A 112 5.49 -8.39 -14.81
N LYS A 113 5.95 -9.65 -14.77
CA LYS A 113 5.28 -10.77 -15.45
C LYS A 113 3.91 -11.05 -14.86
N GLU A 114 3.77 -11.03 -13.53
CA GLU A 114 2.49 -11.25 -12.85
C GLU A 114 1.46 -10.16 -13.20
N ILE A 115 1.89 -8.89 -13.26
CA ILE A 115 1.05 -7.76 -13.70
C ILE A 115 0.56 -7.97 -15.14
N ILE A 116 1.40 -8.47 -16.04
CA ILE A 116 1.01 -8.76 -17.44
C ILE A 116 -0.07 -9.87 -17.47
N ILE A 117 0.13 -10.95 -16.71
CA ILE A 117 -0.84 -12.07 -16.62
C ILE A 117 -2.18 -11.56 -16.08
N LEU A 118 -2.17 -10.80 -14.99
CA LEU A 118 -3.40 -10.25 -14.39
C LEU A 118 -4.13 -9.29 -15.35
N LYS A 119 -3.39 -8.49 -16.15
CA LYS A 119 -3.98 -7.63 -17.18
C LYS A 119 -4.62 -8.41 -18.33
N GLU A 120 -4.08 -9.56 -18.70
CA GLU A 120 -4.70 -10.45 -19.70
C GLU A 120 -5.97 -11.10 -19.13
N GLN A 121 -5.90 -11.64 -17.90
CA GLN A 121 -7.06 -12.23 -17.22
C GLN A 121 -8.21 -11.23 -17.07
N LYS A 122 -7.90 -9.97 -16.70
CA LYS A 122 -8.91 -8.91 -16.65
C LYS A 122 -9.56 -8.68 -18.02
N ARG A 123 -8.77 -8.60 -19.09
CA ARG A 123 -9.30 -8.43 -20.47
C ARG A 123 -10.20 -9.58 -20.88
N GLU A 124 -9.85 -10.82 -20.52
CA GLU A 124 -10.69 -11.99 -20.79
C GLU A 124 -12.02 -11.94 -20.04
N VAL A 125 -12.02 -11.53 -18.78
CA VAL A 125 -13.24 -11.36 -17.98
C VAL A 125 -14.11 -10.23 -18.54
N ASP A 126 -13.52 -9.08 -18.88
CA ASP A 126 -14.24 -7.96 -19.50
C ASP A 126 -14.89 -8.37 -20.83
N TYR A 127 -14.18 -9.16 -21.66
CA TYR A 127 -14.73 -9.71 -22.90
C TYR A 127 -15.94 -10.61 -22.63
N LYS A 128 -15.83 -11.58 -21.70
CA LYS A 128 -16.94 -12.48 -21.34
C LYS A 128 -18.13 -11.73 -20.75
N MET A 129 -17.88 -10.67 -19.97
CA MET A 129 -18.92 -9.83 -19.39
C MET A 129 -19.66 -9.03 -20.47
N ASN A 130 -18.94 -8.48 -21.45
CA ASN A 130 -19.53 -7.77 -22.58
C ASN A 130 -20.37 -8.70 -23.45
N GLU A 131 -19.87 -9.90 -23.76
CA GLU A 131 -20.61 -10.93 -24.50
C GLU A 131 -21.89 -11.35 -23.75
N ALA A 132 -21.81 -11.58 -22.44
CA ALA A 132 -22.98 -11.87 -21.61
C ALA A 132 -24.00 -10.72 -21.61
N THR A 133 -23.53 -9.48 -21.53
CA THR A 133 -24.37 -8.27 -21.56
C THR A 133 -25.08 -8.10 -22.90
N GLU A 134 -24.38 -8.32 -24.02
CA GLU A 134 -24.98 -8.31 -25.36
C GLU A 134 -26.04 -9.40 -25.50
N ASN A 135 -25.75 -10.63 -25.03
CA ASN A 135 -26.69 -11.74 -25.07
C ASN A 135 -27.95 -11.46 -24.25
N LEU A 136 -27.80 -10.89 -23.04
CA LEU A 136 -28.94 -10.46 -22.21
C LEU A 136 -29.75 -9.35 -22.89
N THR A 137 -29.07 -8.38 -23.51
CA THR A 137 -29.73 -7.30 -24.27
C THR A 137 -30.60 -7.87 -25.40
N ARG A 138 -30.06 -8.81 -26.19
CA ARG A 138 -30.82 -9.50 -27.25
C ARG A 138 -31.99 -10.34 -26.72
N ILE A 139 -31.90 -10.86 -25.50
CA ILE A 139 -33.00 -11.59 -24.85
C ILE A 139 -34.09 -10.61 -24.42
N ILE A 140 -33.70 -9.48 -23.81
CA ILE A 140 -34.62 -8.42 -23.37
C ILE A 140 -35.38 -7.85 -24.57
N GLU A 141 -34.68 -7.54 -25.68
CA GLU A 141 -35.30 -7.06 -26.92
C GLU A 141 -36.37 -8.03 -27.44
N ARG A 142 -36.03 -9.33 -27.55
CA ARG A 142 -37.00 -10.37 -27.97
C ARG A 142 -38.19 -10.48 -27.02
N LYS A 143 -37.99 -10.32 -25.71
CA LYS A 143 -39.09 -10.34 -24.73
C LYS A 143 -39.98 -9.10 -24.87
N ASN A 144 -39.40 -7.93 -25.12
CA ASN A 144 -40.15 -6.69 -25.34
C ASN A 144 -40.98 -6.74 -26.64
N GLU A 145 -40.45 -7.34 -27.71
CA GLU A 145 -41.22 -7.59 -28.93
C GLU A 145 -42.42 -8.50 -28.66
N ASN A 146 -42.23 -9.59 -27.91
CA ASN A 146 -43.33 -10.49 -27.54
C ASN A 146 -44.38 -9.81 -26.64
N ILE A 147 -43.94 -8.98 -25.68
CA ILE A 147 -44.85 -8.18 -24.85
C ILE A 147 -45.67 -7.23 -25.73
N SER A 148 -45.06 -6.62 -26.76
CA SER A 148 -45.75 -5.71 -27.67
C SER A 148 -46.81 -6.44 -28.49
N LYS A 149 -46.49 -7.64 -29.03
CA LYS A 149 -47.47 -8.49 -29.74
C LYS A 149 -48.64 -8.91 -28.85
N LEU A 150 -48.36 -9.37 -27.62
CA LEU A 150 -49.41 -9.76 -26.67
C LEU A 150 -50.30 -8.58 -26.26
N LYS A 151 -49.76 -7.35 -26.22
CA LYS A 151 -50.57 -6.15 -25.99
C LYS A 151 -51.50 -5.85 -27.17
N GLU A 152 -51.02 -6.00 -28.41
CA GLU A 152 -51.83 -5.82 -29.61
C GLU A 152 -52.97 -6.85 -29.68
N GLU A 153 -52.66 -8.13 -29.44
CA GLU A 153 -53.66 -9.21 -29.37
C GLU A 153 -54.71 -8.94 -28.28
N LEU A 154 -54.28 -8.46 -27.10
CA LEU A 154 -55.20 -8.12 -26.01
C LEU A 154 -56.16 -6.97 -26.40
N GLU A 155 -55.65 -5.94 -27.08
CA GLU A 155 -56.49 -4.83 -27.55
C GLU A 155 -57.45 -5.26 -28.67
N GLU A 156 -57.05 -6.20 -29.52
CA GLU A 156 -57.95 -6.82 -30.50
C GLU A 156 -59.09 -7.59 -29.82
N VAL A 157 -58.77 -8.47 -28.87
CA VAL A 157 -59.78 -9.22 -28.10
C VAL A 157 -60.71 -8.28 -27.33
N LYS A 158 -60.21 -7.18 -26.77
CA LYS A 158 -61.05 -6.16 -26.12
C LYS A 158 -62.02 -5.50 -27.10
N ARG A 159 -61.59 -5.17 -28.32
CA ARG A 159 -62.46 -4.61 -29.35
C ARG A 159 -63.54 -5.59 -29.77
N GLU A 160 -63.18 -6.84 -30.03
CA GLU A 160 -64.12 -7.91 -30.38
C GLU A 160 -65.17 -8.10 -29.27
N ALA A 161 -64.74 -8.18 -28.02
CA ALA A 161 -65.64 -8.31 -26.87
C ALA A 161 -66.57 -7.09 -26.72
N ALA A 162 -66.08 -5.87 -26.95
CA ALA A 162 -66.90 -4.66 -26.91
C ALA A 162 -67.97 -4.66 -28.02
N ASP A 163 -67.61 -5.10 -29.24
CA ASP A 163 -68.54 -5.23 -30.36
C ASP A 163 -69.62 -6.30 -30.08
N GLU A 164 -69.24 -7.45 -29.49
CA GLU A 164 -70.19 -8.47 -29.04
C GLU A 164 -71.16 -7.95 -27.98
N ILE A 165 -70.65 -7.24 -26.97
CA ILE A 165 -71.48 -6.60 -25.94
C ILE A 165 -72.45 -5.60 -26.58
N SER A 166 -72.01 -4.79 -27.55
CA SER A 166 -72.88 -3.84 -28.26
C SER A 166 -74.01 -4.57 -29.00
N LYS A 167 -73.69 -5.65 -29.74
CA LYS A 167 -74.69 -6.47 -30.45
C LYS A 167 -75.70 -7.11 -29.49
N ILE A 168 -75.24 -7.66 -28.36
CA ILE A 168 -76.11 -8.23 -27.33
C ILE A 168 -77.01 -7.14 -26.75
N THR A 169 -76.46 -5.95 -26.48
CA THR A 169 -77.21 -4.82 -25.91
C THR A 169 -78.29 -4.32 -26.87
N GLU A 170 -77.96 -4.19 -28.17
CA GLU A 170 -78.93 -3.84 -29.22
C GLU A 170 -80.03 -4.89 -29.35
N GLY A 171 -79.67 -6.17 -29.38
CA GLY A 171 -80.62 -7.28 -29.42
C GLY A 171 -81.56 -7.27 -28.21
N THR A 172 -81.02 -7.10 -27.02
CA THR A 172 -81.79 -7.03 -25.77
C THR A 172 -82.73 -5.83 -25.76
N ASN A 173 -82.27 -4.65 -26.19
CA ASN A 173 -83.09 -3.45 -26.29
C ASN A 173 -84.24 -3.62 -27.28
N LYS A 174 -83.99 -4.28 -28.41
CA LYS A 174 -85.03 -4.61 -29.39
C LYS A 174 -86.09 -5.53 -28.78
N SER A 175 -85.69 -6.61 -28.10
CA SER A 175 -86.64 -7.50 -27.41
C SER A 175 -87.42 -6.79 -26.31
N ILE A 176 -86.81 -5.87 -25.56
CA ILE A 176 -87.51 -5.05 -24.56
C ILE A 176 -88.56 -4.15 -25.21
N LEU A 177 -88.27 -3.55 -26.37
CA LEU A 177 -89.22 -2.73 -27.12
C LEU A 177 -90.39 -3.56 -27.65
N GLU A 178 -90.13 -4.76 -28.16
CA GLU A 178 -91.15 -5.71 -28.60
C GLU A 178 -92.07 -6.11 -27.43
N LEU A 179 -91.51 -6.44 -26.26
CA LEU A 179 -92.27 -6.75 -25.04
C LEU A 179 -93.11 -5.56 -24.56
N LYS A 180 -92.59 -4.34 -24.62
CA LYS A 180 -93.36 -3.12 -24.30
C LYS A 180 -94.54 -2.93 -25.26
N ALA A 181 -94.33 -3.19 -26.55
CA ALA A 181 -95.40 -3.09 -27.55
C ALA A 181 -96.50 -4.12 -27.29
N ILE A 182 -96.14 -5.37 -27.01
CA ILE A 182 -97.09 -6.43 -26.61
C ILE A 182 -97.88 -6.00 -25.36
N TYR A 183 -97.18 -5.53 -24.33
CA TYR A 183 -97.80 -5.08 -23.08
C TYR A 183 -98.82 -3.94 -23.31
N GLU A 184 -98.48 -2.92 -24.10
CA GLU A 184 -99.40 -1.82 -24.42
C GLU A 184 -100.58 -2.29 -25.29
N GLN A 185 -100.39 -3.32 -26.14
CA GLN A 185 -101.46 -3.93 -26.94
C GLN A 185 -102.44 -4.75 -26.08
N GLU A 186 -101.95 -5.41 -25.02
CA GLU A 186 -102.77 -6.18 -24.05
C GLU A 186 -103.42 -5.31 -22.96
N LYS A 187 -102.87 -4.12 -22.69
CA LYS A 187 -103.39 -3.16 -21.71
C LYS A 187 -104.88 -2.78 -21.90
N PRO A 188 -105.43 -2.56 -23.11
CA PRO A 188 -106.86 -2.36 -23.31
C PRO A 188 -107.69 -3.63 -23.15
N MET A 189 -107.14 -4.83 -23.43
CA MET A 189 -107.83 -6.11 -23.16
C MET A 189 -108.03 -6.34 -21.65
N ARG A 190 -107.16 -5.83 -20.78
CA ARG A 190 -107.34 -5.96 -19.32
C ARG A 190 -108.45 -5.08 -18.72
N ARG A 191 -109.01 -4.11 -19.48
CA ARG A 191 -110.12 -3.27 -19.00
C ARG A 191 -111.51 -3.79 -19.37
N SER A 192 -111.62 -4.94 -20.06
CA SER A 192 -112.91 -5.48 -20.51
C SER A 192 -113.13 -6.96 -20.22
N LEU A 193 -112.45 -7.56 -19.23
CA LEU A 193 -112.69 -8.96 -18.87
C LEU A 193 -113.02 -9.11 -17.39
N ASP A 194 -114.27 -8.77 -17.07
CA ASP A 194 -115.10 -9.60 -16.19
C ASP A 194 -115.83 -10.58 -17.11
N ASP A 195 -115.26 -11.77 -17.34
CA ASP A 195 -116.01 -12.96 -17.74
C ASP A 195 -115.11 -14.19 -17.74
N SER A 196 -115.72 -15.34 -17.42
CA SER A 196 -115.10 -16.65 -17.10
C SER A 196 -114.27 -17.31 -18.22
N VAL A 197 -114.07 -16.63 -19.36
CA VAL A 197 -113.24 -17.06 -20.50
C VAL A 197 -111.74 -16.78 -20.28
N THR A 198 -111.39 -15.97 -19.27
CA THR A 198 -109.99 -15.62 -18.90
C THR A 198 -109.18 -16.78 -18.34
N TYR A 199 -109.81 -17.74 -17.68
CA TYR A 199 -109.10 -18.80 -16.96
C TYR A 199 -108.43 -19.81 -17.89
N GLU A 200 -109.04 -20.13 -19.03
CA GLU A 200 -108.46 -21.06 -20.01
C GLU A 200 -107.29 -20.46 -20.80
N LYS A 201 -107.35 -19.15 -21.13
CA LYS A 201 -106.20 -18.45 -21.71
C LYS A 201 -105.04 -18.33 -20.72
N LEU A 202 -105.31 -17.98 -19.46
CA LEU A 202 -104.28 -17.96 -18.42
C LEU A 202 -103.65 -19.34 -18.22
N LYS A 203 -104.44 -20.43 -18.32
CA LYS A 203 -103.94 -21.80 -18.21
C LYS A 203 -102.98 -22.17 -19.35
N TYR A 204 -103.29 -21.75 -20.59
CA TYR A 204 -102.39 -21.94 -21.73
C TYR A 204 -101.12 -21.09 -21.62
N GLU A 205 -101.23 -19.84 -21.20
CA GLU A 205 -100.07 -18.97 -20.97
C GLU A 205 -99.17 -19.52 -19.85
N PHE A 206 -99.78 -20.02 -18.76
CA PHE A 206 -99.06 -20.66 -17.66
C PHE A 206 -98.35 -21.95 -18.10
N GLN A 207 -98.96 -22.74 -18.99
CA GLN A 207 -98.31 -23.91 -19.59
C GLN A 207 -97.13 -23.51 -20.49
N SER A 208 -97.25 -22.45 -21.28
CA SER A 208 -96.13 -21.95 -22.10
C SER A 208 -94.97 -21.43 -21.23
N LEU A 209 -95.27 -20.75 -20.12
CA LEU A 209 -94.26 -20.27 -19.18
C LEU A 209 -93.59 -21.45 -18.45
N GLN A 210 -94.34 -22.49 -18.10
CA GLN A 210 -93.76 -23.73 -17.56
C GLN A 210 -92.81 -24.39 -18.56
N GLU A 211 -93.12 -24.37 -19.86
CA GLU A 211 -92.26 -24.93 -20.91
C GLU A 211 -90.99 -24.09 -21.12
N ILE A 212 -91.09 -22.77 -21.04
CA ILE A 212 -89.94 -21.86 -21.04
C ILE A 212 -89.05 -22.10 -19.82
N ILE A 213 -89.63 -22.23 -18.62
CA ILE A 213 -88.87 -22.54 -17.39
C ILE A 213 -88.14 -23.87 -17.55
N LYS A 214 -88.80 -24.90 -18.09
CA LYS A 214 -88.17 -26.21 -18.36
C LYS A 214 -87.00 -26.11 -19.35
N ASN A 215 -87.13 -25.28 -20.37
CA ASN A 215 -86.05 -25.04 -21.35
C ASN A 215 -84.88 -24.28 -20.72
N LEU A 216 -85.14 -23.33 -19.82
CA LEU A 216 -84.11 -22.62 -19.07
C LEU A 216 -83.40 -23.52 -18.07
N GLU A 217 -84.12 -24.41 -17.37
CA GLU A 217 -83.53 -25.42 -16.48
C GLU A 217 -82.63 -26.41 -17.26
N ASN A 218 -83.06 -26.85 -18.44
CA ASN A 218 -82.23 -27.68 -19.32
C ASN A 218 -80.98 -26.93 -19.84
N SER A 219 -81.12 -25.64 -20.15
CA SER A 219 -79.99 -24.77 -20.52
C SER A 219 -79.00 -24.62 -19.37
N GLU A 220 -79.48 -24.37 -18.15
CA GLU A 220 -78.66 -24.26 -16.95
C GLU A 220 -77.91 -25.58 -16.67
N TYR A 221 -78.58 -26.71 -16.82
CA TYR A 221 -77.96 -28.03 -16.70
C TYR A 221 -76.83 -28.23 -17.71
N ASN A 222 -77.05 -27.88 -18.99
CA ASN A 222 -76.02 -27.97 -20.03
C ASN A 222 -74.81 -27.06 -19.76
N LEU A 223 -75.04 -25.83 -19.26
CA LEU A 223 -73.95 -24.92 -18.90
C LEU A 223 -73.14 -25.45 -17.71
N LYS A 224 -73.81 -26.04 -16.70
CA LYS A 224 -73.14 -26.72 -15.58
C LYS A 224 -72.31 -27.92 -16.05
N GLU A 225 -72.80 -28.68 -17.03
CA GLU A 225 -72.07 -29.79 -17.66
C GLU A 225 -70.79 -29.30 -18.37
N GLN A 226 -70.90 -28.20 -19.14
CA GLN A 226 -69.76 -27.60 -19.83
C GLN A 226 -68.71 -27.05 -18.86
N LEU A 227 -69.14 -26.44 -17.75
CA LEU A 227 -68.24 -25.99 -16.68
C LEU A 227 -67.45 -27.16 -16.09
N ARG A 228 -68.13 -28.27 -15.74
CA ARG A 228 -67.46 -29.49 -15.25
C ARG A 228 -66.41 -30.01 -16.23
N TYR A 229 -66.74 -30.04 -17.52
CA TYR A 229 -65.79 -30.47 -18.55
C TYR A 229 -64.56 -29.56 -18.66
N LYS A 230 -64.74 -28.24 -18.53
CA LYS A 230 -63.63 -27.26 -18.54
C LYS A 230 -62.76 -27.40 -17.28
N ASP A 231 -63.35 -27.63 -16.12
CA ASP A 231 -62.62 -27.89 -14.88
C ASP A 231 -61.76 -29.14 -14.97
N GLU A 232 -62.27 -30.24 -15.56
CA GLU A 232 -61.47 -31.44 -15.83
C GLU A 232 -60.29 -31.18 -16.78
N GLN A 233 -60.47 -30.29 -17.76
CA GLN A 233 -59.37 -29.90 -18.67
C GLN A 233 -58.29 -29.11 -17.93
N ILE A 234 -58.69 -28.16 -17.08
CA ILE A 234 -57.76 -27.39 -16.23
C ILE A 234 -56.98 -28.33 -15.31
N GLU A 235 -57.64 -29.33 -14.72
CA GLU A 235 -56.98 -30.30 -13.85
C GLU A 235 -55.97 -31.16 -14.62
N LYS A 236 -56.30 -31.62 -15.84
CA LYS A 236 -55.37 -32.35 -16.71
C LYS A 236 -54.13 -31.51 -17.07
N ILE A 237 -54.29 -30.22 -17.38
CA ILE A 237 -53.18 -29.32 -17.68
C ILE A 237 -52.31 -29.11 -16.42
N THR A 238 -52.93 -28.90 -15.27
CA THR A 238 -52.24 -28.72 -13.99
C THR A 238 -51.41 -29.95 -13.61
N ARG A 239 -51.94 -31.16 -13.83
CA ARG A 239 -51.18 -32.40 -13.62
C ARG A 239 -49.99 -32.51 -14.58
N LYS A 240 -50.13 -32.16 -15.86
CA LYS A 240 -49.01 -32.15 -16.82
C LYS A 240 -47.90 -31.18 -16.42
N LEU A 241 -48.24 -29.98 -15.93
CA LEU A 241 -47.26 -29.01 -15.45
C LEU A 241 -46.49 -29.51 -14.22
N ARG A 242 -47.17 -30.19 -13.27
CA ARG A 242 -46.50 -30.79 -12.11
C ARG A 242 -45.54 -31.91 -12.49
N VAL A 243 -45.93 -32.76 -13.44
CA VAL A 243 -45.06 -33.84 -13.93
C VAL A 243 -43.83 -33.24 -14.62
N LYS A 244 -44.02 -32.23 -15.48
CA LYS A 244 -42.91 -31.54 -16.17
C LYS A 244 -41.95 -30.85 -15.19
N ALA A 245 -42.47 -30.15 -14.18
CA ALA A 245 -41.63 -29.58 -13.11
C ALA A 245 -40.86 -30.64 -12.31
N SER A 246 -41.44 -31.84 -12.13
CA SER A 246 -40.74 -32.96 -11.47
C SER A 246 -39.70 -33.63 -12.36
N GLU A 247 -39.89 -33.65 -13.68
CA GLU A 247 -38.91 -34.15 -14.66
C GLU A 247 -37.74 -33.18 -14.81
N ASP A 248 -38.00 -31.87 -14.86
CA ASP A 248 -36.97 -30.83 -14.87
C ASP A 248 -36.11 -30.87 -13.58
N SER A 249 -36.66 -31.34 -12.44
CA SER A 249 -35.88 -31.49 -11.20
C SER A 249 -34.92 -32.70 -11.19
N LYS A 250 -35.03 -33.61 -12.17
CA LYS A 250 -34.16 -34.80 -12.32
C LYS A 250 -33.06 -34.61 -13.36
N ASP A 251 -32.96 -33.42 -13.95
CA ASP A 251 -31.93 -33.11 -14.92
C ASP A 251 -30.53 -33.24 -14.26
N PRO A 252 -29.63 -34.11 -14.76
CA PRO A 252 -28.28 -34.28 -14.23
C PRO A 252 -27.48 -32.97 -14.19
N GLU A 253 -27.78 -32.00 -15.06
CA GLU A 253 -27.17 -30.67 -15.01
C GLU A 253 -27.62 -29.86 -13.79
N ILE A 254 -28.92 -29.87 -13.47
CA ILE A 254 -29.47 -29.13 -12.33
C ILE A 254 -29.01 -29.75 -11.01
N THR A 255 -28.92 -31.08 -10.94
CA THR A 255 -28.36 -31.77 -9.76
C THR A 255 -26.86 -31.55 -9.59
N ASN A 256 -26.08 -31.44 -10.68
CA ASN A 256 -24.68 -31.03 -10.60
C ASN A 256 -24.52 -29.58 -10.15
N LEU A 257 -25.37 -28.66 -10.63
CA LEU A 257 -25.35 -27.27 -10.18
C LEU A 257 -25.71 -27.13 -8.70
N MET A 258 -26.65 -27.93 -8.19
CA MET A 258 -26.94 -27.96 -6.74
C MET A 258 -25.75 -28.48 -5.91
N LYS A 259 -25.07 -29.54 -6.36
CA LYS A 259 -23.85 -30.03 -5.69
C LYS A 259 -22.70 -29.01 -5.70
N ILE A 260 -22.52 -28.29 -6.81
CA ILE A 260 -21.53 -27.21 -6.92
C ILE A 260 -21.89 -26.06 -5.97
N LYS A 261 -23.18 -25.71 -5.89
CA LYS A 261 -23.68 -24.68 -4.97
C LYS A 261 -23.44 -25.07 -3.50
N GLU A 262 -23.71 -26.32 -3.13
CA GLU A 262 -23.44 -26.83 -1.78
C GLU A 262 -21.94 -26.80 -1.45
N SER A 263 -21.08 -27.27 -2.37
CA SER A 263 -19.62 -27.21 -2.20
C SER A 263 -19.09 -25.78 -2.07
N LEU A 264 -19.64 -24.83 -2.84
CA LEU A 264 -19.28 -23.42 -2.73
C LEU A 264 -19.76 -22.82 -1.41
N SER A 265 -20.94 -23.20 -0.92
CA SER A 265 -21.46 -22.72 0.36
C SER A 265 -20.63 -23.21 1.55
N GLU A 266 -20.15 -24.45 1.52
CA GLU A 266 -19.27 -25.01 2.55
C GLU A 266 -17.91 -24.29 2.59
N LYS A 267 -17.29 -24.05 1.42
CA LYS A 267 -16.06 -23.26 1.32
C LYS A 267 -16.22 -21.81 1.80
N LEU A 268 -17.41 -21.25 1.65
CA LEU A 268 -17.70 -19.88 2.09
C LEU A 268 -17.76 -19.80 3.62
N ILE A 269 -18.38 -20.80 4.27
CA ILE A 269 -18.41 -20.93 5.74
C ILE A 269 -16.99 -21.08 6.30
N ASP A 270 -16.14 -21.92 5.70
CA ASP A 270 -14.74 -22.07 6.14
C ASP A 270 -13.96 -20.75 6.09
N LYS A 271 -14.20 -19.95 5.04
CA LYS A 271 -13.56 -18.64 4.88
C LYS A 271 -14.09 -17.61 5.89
N GLU A 272 -15.37 -17.64 6.22
CA GLU A 272 -15.93 -16.80 7.30
C GLU A 272 -15.35 -17.13 8.68
N ILE A 273 -15.10 -18.41 8.96
CA ILE A 273 -14.42 -18.86 10.17
C ILE A 273 -12.97 -18.36 10.20
N GLU A 274 -12.25 -18.45 9.08
CA GLU A 274 -10.88 -17.93 8.94
C GLU A 274 -10.80 -16.42 9.15
N ILE A 275 -11.72 -15.65 8.55
CA ILE A 275 -11.84 -14.21 8.75
C ILE A 275 -12.10 -13.88 10.22
N SER A 276 -12.95 -14.65 10.89
CA SER A 276 -13.24 -14.46 12.32
C SER A 276 -12.00 -14.70 13.19
N LYS A 277 -11.16 -15.69 12.86
CA LYS A 277 -9.87 -15.93 13.54
C LYS A 277 -8.90 -14.77 13.32
N LEU A 278 -8.77 -14.27 12.09
CA LEU A 278 -7.89 -13.14 11.77
C LEU A 278 -8.34 -11.84 12.46
N LYS A 279 -9.66 -11.56 12.50
CA LYS A 279 -10.22 -10.42 13.24
C LYS A 279 -9.86 -10.47 14.73
N LYS A 280 -9.86 -11.67 15.33
CA LYS A 280 -9.44 -11.87 16.72
C LYS A 280 -7.96 -11.52 16.92
N ILE A 281 -7.07 -12.06 16.06
CA ILE A 281 -5.63 -11.77 16.12
C ILE A 281 -5.36 -10.26 15.96
N ILE A 282 -6.05 -9.59 15.03
CA ILE A 282 -5.93 -8.14 14.84
C ILE A 282 -6.42 -7.39 16.08
N GLY A 283 -7.50 -7.86 16.72
CA GLY A 283 -7.99 -7.31 17.99
C GLY A 283 -6.93 -7.42 19.10
N ASP A 284 -6.33 -8.60 19.24
CA ASP A 284 -5.31 -8.88 20.25
C ASP A 284 -4.04 -8.02 20.02
N LEU A 285 -3.58 -7.90 18.77
CA LEU A 285 -2.46 -7.03 18.40
C LEU A 285 -2.76 -5.54 18.63
N LYS A 286 -4.00 -5.10 18.35
CA LYS A 286 -4.42 -3.73 18.65
C LYS A 286 -4.38 -3.47 20.16
N LEU A 287 -4.84 -4.41 20.97
CA LEU A 287 -4.76 -4.31 22.43
C LEU A 287 -3.31 -4.21 22.90
N GLU A 288 -2.39 -5.04 22.41
CA GLU A 288 -0.96 -4.94 22.73
C GLU A 288 -0.36 -3.56 22.36
N ILE A 289 -0.73 -3.02 21.19
CA ILE A 289 -0.27 -1.69 20.75
C ILE A 289 -0.87 -0.57 21.62
N THR A 290 -2.14 -0.67 22.02
CA THR A 290 -2.79 0.36 22.85
C THR A 290 -2.44 0.30 24.33
N TYR A 291 -2.11 -0.86 24.89
CA TYR A 291 -1.83 -1.04 26.32
C TYR A 291 -0.32 -1.14 26.67
N GLY A 292 0.58 -1.12 25.66
CA GLY A 292 2.03 -1.06 25.85
C GLY A 292 2.60 0.29 26.32
N ALA A 293 1.78 1.32 26.52
CA ALA A 293 2.19 2.59 27.11
C ALA A 293 1.36 2.89 28.36
N CYS A 294 2.00 2.75 29.53
CA CYS A 294 1.47 3.05 30.85
C CYS A 294 0.72 4.40 30.90
N LYS A 295 -0.61 4.35 31.06
CA LYS A 295 -1.39 5.44 31.69
C LYS A 295 -2.40 4.84 32.68
N PRO A 296 -2.59 5.46 33.85
CA PRO A 296 -3.48 4.95 34.89
C PRO A 296 -4.96 5.11 34.50
N PRO A 297 -5.86 4.31 35.09
CA PRO A 297 -7.25 4.22 34.67
C PRO A 297 -8.04 5.48 35.09
N ILE A 298 -8.64 6.14 34.09
CA ILE A 298 -9.62 7.21 34.32
C ILE A 298 -11.00 6.56 34.44
N TYR A 299 -11.60 6.72 35.62
CA TYR A 299 -12.99 6.42 35.93
C TYR A 299 -13.92 7.28 35.05
N SER A 300 -14.90 6.67 34.38
CA SER A 300 -16.06 7.41 33.86
C SER A 300 -17.38 6.84 34.41
N PRO A 301 -18.39 7.69 34.66
CA PRO A 301 -19.53 7.36 35.51
C PRO A 301 -20.64 6.61 34.78
N LYS A 302 -21.37 5.80 35.56
CA LYS A 302 -22.60 5.11 35.16
C LYS A 302 -23.70 6.12 34.82
N SER A 303 -24.17 6.11 33.57
CA SER A 303 -25.36 6.85 33.14
C SER A 303 -26.62 6.02 33.39
N LEU A 304 -27.60 6.68 34.02
CA LEU A 304 -28.86 6.16 34.54
C LEU A 304 -29.92 5.97 33.46
N ARG A 305 -30.81 5.01 33.76
CA ARG A 305 -32.13 4.76 33.15
C ARG A 305 -32.88 6.02 32.73
N SER A 306 -33.60 5.92 31.60
CA SER A 306 -34.82 6.70 31.36
C SER A 306 -35.92 5.79 30.79
N MET A 307 -36.94 5.58 31.60
CA MET A 307 -38.27 5.04 31.27
C MET A 307 -39.19 6.20 30.86
N THR A 308 -40.01 6.01 29.83
CA THR A 308 -41.17 6.87 29.49
C THR A 308 -42.27 5.94 28.98
N PHE A 309 -43.24 5.56 29.81
CA PHE A 309 -44.52 6.22 30.14
C PHE A 309 -45.54 6.24 28.98
N ILE A 310 -46.56 5.39 29.16
CA ILE A 310 -47.84 5.31 28.46
C ILE A 310 -48.79 6.31 29.13
N ASN A 311 -49.49 7.15 28.35
CA ASN A 311 -50.61 7.96 28.84
C ASN A 311 -51.89 7.62 28.07
N LYS A 312 -52.93 7.26 28.82
CA LYS A 312 -54.36 7.29 28.47
C LYS A 312 -54.99 8.49 29.19
N SER A 313 -55.94 9.16 28.55
CA SER A 313 -56.99 9.95 29.21
C SER A 313 -58.15 10.26 28.24
N ASP A 314 -59.29 9.62 28.50
CA ASP A 314 -60.66 10.14 28.70
C ASP A 314 -61.29 11.31 27.88
N SER A 315 -62.58 11.07 27.60
CA SER A 315 -63.72 11.80 26.95
C SER A 315 -64.25 13.04 27.75
N PRO A 316 -65.39 13.77 27.47
CA PRO A 316 -66.62 13.52 26.65
C PRO A 316 -67.39 14.71 25.93
N SER A 317 -68.38 14.34 25.07
CA SER A 317 -69.72 14.89 24.56
C SER A 317 -70.10 16.42 24.56
N PRO A 318 -71.25 16.92 23.97
CA PRO A 318 -72.44 16.28 23.34
C PRO A 318 -73.01 16.88 21.99
N GLU A 319 -74.03 16.15 21.48
CA GLU A 319 -75.07 16.25 20.40
C GLU A 319 -75.72 17.62 19.99
N PRO A 320 -76.64 17.78 18.97
CA PRO A 320 -77.53 16.77 18.32
C PRO A 320 -77.86 16.86 16.78
N SER A 321 -78.39 15.71 16.29
CA SER A 321 -79.43 15.45 15.25
C SER A 321 -79.36 16.00 13.80
N PHE A 322 -79.27 15.09 12.80
CA PHE A 322 -80.35 14.83 11.81
C PHE A 322 -80.08 13.56 10.95
N PHE A 323 -81.17 12.84 10.65
CA PHE A 323 -81.36 11.40 10.37
C PHE A 323 -80.80 10.74 9.07
N GLU A 324 -80.37 9.47 9.24
CA GLU A 324 -80.62 8.27 8.39
C GLU A 324 -80.31 8.30 6.88
N LYS A 325 -79.02 8.37 6.54
CA LYS A 325 -78.43 7.69 5.36
C LYS A 325 -76.88 7.65 5.39
N GLN A 326 -76.30 8.03 6.53
CA GLN A 326 -74.86 8.26 6.69
C GLN A 326 -74.14 7.16 7.48
N GLU A 327 -74.88 6.25 8.14
CA GLU A 327 -74.30 5.23 9.02
C GLU A 327 -73.62 4.09 8.27
N GLU A 328 -74.18 3.60 7.16
CA GLU A 328 -73.51 2.57 6.35
C GLU A 328 -72.23 3.11 5.68
N TYR A 329 -72.26 4.36 5.21
CA TYR A 329 -71.09 5.00 4.58
C TYR A 329 -70.01 5.40 5.61
N LYS A 330 -70.40 5.73 6.84
CA LYS A 330 -69.46 5.97 7.95
C LYS A 330 -68.87 4.67 8.48
N GLN A 331 -69.65 3.59 8.59
CA GLN A 331 -69.14 2.27 8.96
C GLN A 331 -68.16 1.75 7.91
N LEU A 332 -68.46 1.84 6.61
CA LEU A 332 -67.51 1.47 5.55
C LEU A 332 -66.22 2.29 5.59
N LYS A 333 -66.31 3.63 5.73
CA LYS A 333 -65.11 4.47 5.91
C LYS A 333 -64.35 4.20 7.20
N GLN A 334 -65.01 3.74 8.25
CA GLN A 334 -64.39 3.40 9.53
C GLN A 334 -63.71 2.02 9.45
N TYR A 335 -64.29 1.05 8.75
CA TYR A 335 -63.64 -0.23 8.40
C TYR A 335 -62.45 -0.02 7.45
N GLU A 336 -62.59 0.84 6.44
CA GLU A 336 -61.50 1.17 5.50
C GLU A 336 -60.35 1.91 6.20
N ARG A 337 -60.63 2.79 7.18
CA ARG A 337 -59.62 3.37 8.06
C ARG A 337 -58.98 2.34 9.00
N MET A 338 -59.76 1.41 9.56
CA MET A 338 -59.22 0.34 10.40
C MET A 338 -58.34 -0.64 9.62
N ILE A 339 -58.71 -0.99 8.38
CA ILE A 339 -57.90 -1.85 7.49
C ILE A 339 -56.60 -1.15 7.07
N ASN A 340 -56.67 0.14 6.72
CA ASN A 340 -55.49 0.95 6.40
C ASN A 340 -54.61 1.25 7.63
N GLN A 341 -55.14 1.20 8.85
CA GLN A 341 -54.38 1.33 10.10
C GLN A 341 -53.77 0.02 10.60
N CYS A 342 -54.19 -1.14 10.06
CA CYS A 342 -53.80 -2.45 10.60
C CYS A 342 -52.80 -3.27 9.76
N SER A 343 -52.18 -2.73 8.70
CA SER A 343 -51.23 -3.57 7.94
C SER A 343 -50.11 -2.80 7.24
N VAL A 344 -49.19 -2.28 8.06
CA VAL A 344 -47.86 -1.86 7.60
C VAL A 344 -46.92 -3.03 7.83
N MET A 345 -46.26 -3.52 6.77
CA MET A 345 -45.29 -4.61 6.85
C MET A 345 -43.88 -4.06 6.61
N GLU A 346 -42.91 -4.53 7.38
CA GLU A 346 -41.51 -4.14 7.28
C GLU A 346 -40.78 -5.09 6.33
N CYS A 347 -40.06 -4.55 5.34
CA CYS A 347 -39.34 -5.37 4.39
C CYS A 347 -38.07 -5.92 5.05
N GLU A 348 -37.93 -7.24 5.13
CA GLU A 348 -36.75 -7.89 5.73
C GLU A 348 -35.43 -7.54 5.02
N ASN A 349 -35.49 -7.13 3.75
CA ASN A 349 -34.29 -6.87 2.94
C ASN A 349 -33.77 -5.43 3.06
N CYS A 350 -34.65 -4.42 3.20
CA CYS A 350 -34.23 -3.01 3.30
C CYS A 350 -34.66 -2.30 4.59
N GLY A 351 -35.43 -2.94 5.46
CA GLY A 351 -35.90 -2.40 6.74
C GLY A 351 -36.91 -1.25 6.63
N ARG A 352 -37.49 -1.01 5.44
CA ARG A 352 -38.52 0.03 5.26
C ARG A 352 -39.91 -0.56 5.45
N THR A 353 -40.79 0.22 6.06
CA THR A 353 -42.19 -0.14 6.28
C THR A 353 -43.05 0.33 5.11
N PHE A 354 -43.88 -0.56 4.59
CA PHE A 354 -44.80 -0.28 3.48
C PHE A 354 -46.21 -0.70 3.83
N GLN A 355 -47.20 -0.01 3.26
CA GLN A 355 -48.57 -0.47 3.30
C GLN A 355 -48.68 -1.79 2.53
N THR A 356 -49.48 -2.73 3.03
CA THR A 356 -49.71 -4.08 2.44
C THR A 356 -49.90 -4.05 0.93
N ASN A 357 -50.65 -3.08 0.42
CA ASN A 357 -50.96 -2.93 -1.01
C ASN A 357 -49.73 -2.61 -1.86
N THR A 358 -48.69 -2.02 -1.26
CA THR A 358 -47.42 -1.63 -1.92
C THR A 358 -46.24 -2.52 -1.53
N PHE A 359 -46.42 -3.38 -0.53
CA PHE A 359 -45.37 -4.23 0.02
C PHE A 359 -44.94 -5.34 -0.95
N TYR A 360 -45.91 -5.92 -1.68
CA TYR A 360 -45.64 -6.99 -2.64
C TYR A 360 -44.80 -6.49 -3.84
N ASP A 361 -45.14 -5.33 -4.39
CA ASP A 361 -44.39 -4.70 -5.48
C ASP A 361 -42.97 -4.29 -5.04
N HIS A 362 -42.82 -3.86 -3.78
CA HIS A 362 -41.52 -3.55 -3.22
C HIS A 362 -40.63 -4.79 -3.03
N ILE A 363 -41.17 -5.91 -2.50
CA ILE A 363 -40.38 -7.14 -2.29
C ILE A 363 -39.78 -7.64 -3.61
N LEU A 364 -40.57 -7.65 -4.69
CA LEU A 364 -40.12 -8.11 -6.00
C LEU A 364 -38.96 -7.26 -6.54
N ASN A 365 -39.02 -5.94 -6.38
CA ASN A 365 -37.96 -5.03 -6.83
C ASN A 365 -36.75 -5.04 -5.89
N CYS A 366 -36.97 -5.14 -4.58
CA CYS A 366 -35.92 -5.10 -3.56
C CYS A 366 -35.02 -6.35 -3.58
N GLN A 367 -35.54 -7.51 -3.98
CA GLN A 367 -34.72 -8.73 -4.12
C GLN A 367 -33.80 -8.68 -5.35
N LEU A 368 -34.21 -7.99 -6.42
CA LEU A 368 -33.41 -7.81 -7.64
C LEU A 368 -32.24 -6.84 -7.43
N GLU A 369 -32.45 -5.73 -6.72
CA GLU A 369 -31.37 -4.77 -6.45
C GLU A 369 -30.30 -5.32 -5.50
N ASP A 370 -30.71 -6.11 -4.51
CA ASP A 370 -29.81 -6.64 -3.48
C ASP A 370 -28.92 -7.79 -4.02
N SER A 371 -29.36 -8.49 -5.06
CA SER A 371 -28.56 -9.52 -5.74
C SER A 371 -27.55 -8.94 -6.73
N LEU A 372 -27.87 -7.83 -7.40
CA LEU A 372 -26.94 -7.11 -8.28
C LEU A 372 -25.85 -6.36 -7.49
N SER A 373 -26.21 -5.73 -6.37
CA SER A 373 -25.27 -4.95 -5.56
C SER A 373 -24.30 -5.81 -4.72
N LYS A 374 -24.63 -7.07 -4.43
CA LYS A 374 -23.71 -8.01 -3.73
C LYS A 374 -22.65 -8.63 -4.66
N SER A 375 -22.92 -8.74 -5.97
CA SER A 375 -21.99 -9.34 -6.94
C SER A 375 -20.86 -8.40 -7.37
N GLN A 376 -21.12 -7.12 -7.58
CA GLN A 376 -20.11 -6.15 -8.04
C GLN A 376 -19.12 -5.72 -6.94
N ASN A 377 -19.51 -5.76 -5.67
CA ASN A 377 -18.69 -5.20 -4.58
C ASN A 377 -17.61 -6.15 -4.02
N PHE A 378 -17.65 -7.45 -4.32
CA PHE A 378 -16.72 -8.43 -3.73
C PHE A 378 -15.44 -8.67 -4.54
N ALA A 379 -15.49 -8.56 -5.87
CA ALA A 379 -14.32 -8.79 -6.73
C ALA A 379 -13.35 -7.59 -6.73
N ASP A 380 -13.88 -6.35 -6.70
CA ASP A 380 -13.05 -5.14 -6.74
C ASP A 380 -12.40 -4.78 -5.40
N ARG A 381 -12.98 -5.17 -4.26
CA ARG A 381 -12.38 -4.87 -2.94
C ARG A 381 -11.14 -5.70 -2.65
N ASN A 382 -11.14 -6.99 -3.01
CA ASN A 382 -10.01 -7.89 -2.76
C ASN A 382 -8.78 -7.59 -3.64
N SER A 383 -8.99 -7.09 -4.87
CA SER A 383 -7.89 -6.69 -5.75
C SER A 383 -7.26 -5.37 -5.28
N LEU A 384 -8.08 -4.42 -4.82
CA LEU A 384 -7.62 -3.13 -4.30
C LEU A 384 -6.81 -3.28 -3.00
N GLU A 385 -7.25 -4.15 -2.08
CA GLU A 385 -6.57 -4.38 -0.81
C GLU A 385 -5.17 -5.01 -1.01
N LYS A 386 -5.03 -5.96 -1.96
CA LYS A 386 -3.72 -6.52 -2.33
C LYS A 386 -2.78 -5.48 -2.94
N VAL A 387 -3.30 -4.58 -3.78
CA VAL A 387 -2.50 -3.50 -4.36
C VAL A 387 -2.01 -2.56 -3.26
N GLN A 388 -2.86 -2.18 -2.32
CA GLN A 388 -2.48 -1.34 -1.18
C GLN A 388 -1.41 -1.98 -0.29
N ASP A 389 -1.46 -3.30 -0.08
CA ASP A 389 -0.45 -3.99 0.72
C ASP A 389 0.90 -4.10 0.00
N LEU A 390 0.89 -4.32 -1.31
CA LEU A 390 2.13 -4.26 -2.12
C LEU A 390 2.73 -2.84 -2.14
N GLU A 391 1.90 -1.80 -2.21
CA GLU A 391 2.35 -0.41 -2.12
C GLU A 391 3.03 -0.12 -0.77
N LYS A 392 2.45 -0.57 0.35
CA LYS A 392 3.08 -0.46 1.68
C LYS A 392 4.42 -1.19 1.74
N GLN A 393 4.51 -2.39 1.18
CA GLN A 393 5.78 -3.14 1.16
C GLN A 393 6.86 -2.41 0.35
N ILE A 394 6.49 -1.83 -0.81
CA ILE A 394 7.39 -1.01 -1.62
C ILE A 394 7.89 0.19 -0.82
N GLU A 395 7.02 0.83 -0.03
CA GLU A 395 7.40 2.00 0.78
C GLU A 395 8.34 1.64 1.93
N ILE A 396 8.11 0.50 2.60
CA ILE A 396 9.03 -0.05 3.62
C ILE A 396 10.40 -0.34 3.00
N LEU A 397 10.45 -0.97 1.82
CA LEU A 397 11.70 -1.28 1.13
C LEU A 397 12.44 -0.01 0.69
N LYS A 398 11.72 1.01 0.20
CA LYS A 398 12.32 2.33 -0.13
C LYS A 398 12.95 2.99 1.10
N LEU A 399 12.27 2.94 2.25
CA LEU A 399 12.81 3.47 3.51
C LEU A 399 14.05 2.69 3.97
N ALA A 400 14.04 1.35 3.86
CA ALA A 400 15.20 0.52 4.18
C ALA A 400 16.41 0.83 3.28
N LEU A 401 16.17 0.95 1.98
CA LEU A 401 17.21 1.32 0.99
C LEU A 401 17.77 2.72 1.28
N GLY A 402 16.92 3.68 1.66
CA GLY A 402 17.34 5.01 2.11
C GLY A 402 18.25 4.96 3.35
N LYS A 403 17.92 4.13 4.35
CA LYS A 403 18.75 3.93 5.55
C LYS A 403 20.12 3.34 5.21
N LEU A 404 20.17 2.32 4.34
CA LEU A 404 21.42 1.70 3.91
C LEU A 404 22.30 2.69 3.11
N LYS A 405 21.71 3.47 2.21
CA LYS A 405 22.43 4.52 1.48
C LYS A 405 23.05 5.56 2.42
N ASN A 406 22.33 5.97 3.46
CA ASN A 406 22.86 6.88 4.48
C ASN A 406 23.99 6.26 5.30
N GLN A 407 23.91 4.97 5.65
CA GLN A 407 24.99 4.26 6.35
C GLN A 407 26.25 4.16 5.49
N ARG A 408 26.10 3.84 4.20
CA ARG A 408 27.21 3.82 3.23
C ARG A 408 27.86 5.20 3.10
N ASP A 409 27.07 6.25 2.93
CA ASP A 409 27.57 7.61 2.82
C ASP A 409 28.31 8.05 4.10
N LYS A 410 27.82 7.66 5.29
CA LYS A 410 28.51 7.89 6.57
C LYS A 410 29.85 7.15 6.67
N ALA A 411 29.91 5.89 6.23
CA ALA A 411 31.14 5.11 6.21
C ALA A 411 32.17 5.71 5.23
N LYS A 412 31.71 6.21 4.08
CA LYS A 412 32.57 6.90 3.10
C LYS A 412 33.20 8.18 3.67
N ILE A 413 32.39 9.02 4.33
CA ILE A 413 32.89 10.25 4.99
C ILE A 413 33.93 9.92 6.07
N GLU A 414 33.68 8.89 6.90
CA GLU A 414 34.64 8.48 7.93
C GLU A 414 35.94 7.92 7.31
N SER A 415 35.85 7.18 6.20
CA SER A 415 37.02 6.70 5.44
C SER A 415 37.87 7.86 4.90
N GLU A 416 37.24 8.88 4.31
CA GLU A 416 37.92 10.07 3.79
C GLU A 416 38.57 10.89 4.93
N LYS A 417 37.91 10.98 6.09
CA LYS A 417 38.46 11.59 7.30
C LYS A 417 39.71 10.86 7.81
N LEU A 418 39.67 9.54 7.90
CA LEU A 418 40.82 8.73 8.30
C LEU A 418 41.98 8.84 7.28
N LEU A 419 41.66 8.91 5.99
CA LEU A 419 42.66 9.12 4.93
C LEU A 419 43.36 10.47 5.08
N MET A 420 42.62 11.54 5.38
CA MET A 420 43.21 12.85 5.66
C MET A 420 44.09 12.84 6.91
N GLN A 421 43.64 12.18 7.99
CA GLN A 421 44.47 12.02 9.19
C GLN A 421 45.77 11.26 8.91
N LEU A 422 45.72 10.20 8.08
CA LEU A 422 46.92 9.47 7.68
C LEU A 422 47.88 10.35 6.87
N LYS A 423 47.35 11.16 5.93
CA LYS A 423 48.16 12.12 5.16
C LYS A 423 48.83 13.15 6.07
N GLN A 424 48.09 13.71 7.02
CA GLN A 424 48.60 14.65 8.01
C GLN A 424 49.74 14.04 8.84
N VAL A 425 49.56 12.82 9.36
CA VAL A 425 50.60 12.12 10.14
C VAL A 425 51.83 11.82 9.30
N LYS A 426 51.68 11.48 8.02
CA LYS A 426 52.81 11.29 7.09
C LYS A 426 53.56 12.59 6.84
N LEU A 427 52.86 13.70 6.70
CA LEU A 427 53.46 15.02 6.55
C LEU A 427 54.24 15.42 7.82
N GLU A 428 53.63 15.29 9.00
CA GLU A 428 54.30 15.55 10.29
C GLU A 428 55.55 14.68 10.47
N TRP A 429 55.50 13.42 10.02
CA TRP A 429 56.65 12.53 10.07
C TRP A 429 57.77 12.99 9.12
N ALA A 430 57.43 13.41 7.90
CA ALA A 430 58.41 13.95 6.95
C ALA A 430 59.07 15.23 7.47
N LEU A 431 58.28 16.18 7.98
CA LEU A 431 58.79 17.42 8.60
C LEU A 431 59.68 17.14 9.81
N SER A 432 59.33 16.11 10.61
CA SER A 432 60.17 15.69 11.73
C SER A 432 61.48 15.02 11.29
N GLU A 433 61.50 14.33 10.14
CA GLU A 433 62.72 13.71 9.59
C GLU A 433 63.65 14.80 9.03
N GLU A 434 63.08 15.78 8.35
CA GLU A 434 63.75 16.95 7.81
C GLU A 434 64.38 17.82 8.91
N SER A 435 63.59 18.24 9.91
CA SER A 435 64.09 18.99 11.07
C SER A 435 65.20 18.23 11.82
N TYR A 436 65.14 16.90 11.80
CA TYR A 436 66.20 16.08 12.38
C TYR A 436 67.47 16.07 11.52
N ASP A 437 67.34 15.99 10.19
CA ASP A 437 68.47 16.07 9.27
C ASP A 437 69.15 17.45 9.32
N GLU A 438 68.38 18.53 9.51
CA GLU A 438 68.90 19.87 9.80
C GLU A 438 69.77 19.88 11.05
N LYS A 439 69.29 19.30 12.16
CA LYS A 439 70.07 19.19 13.40
C LYS A 439 71.35 18.36 13.22
N ILE A 440 71.30 17.27 12.45
CA ILE A 440 72.51 16.50 12.10
C ILE A 440 73.51 17.37 11.35
N MET A 441 73.04 18.18 10.39
CA MET A 441 73.92 19.04 9.60
C MET A 441 74.53 20.15 10.46
N GLU A 442 73.77 20.71 11.40
CA GLU A 442 74.25 21.68 12.39
C GLU A 442 75.35 21.07 13.27
N ILE A 443 75.11 19.91 13.88
CA ILE A 443 76.11 19.18 14.68
C ILE A 443 77.35 18.84 13.86
N LYS A 444 77.18 18.34 12.62
CA LYS A 444 78.30 18.07 11.71
C LYS A 444 79.14 19.31 11.45
N LYS A 445 78.50 20.48 11.32
CA LYS A 445 79.22 21.73 11.15
C LYS A 445 79.95 22.14 12.42
N GLU A 446 79.32 22.06 13.59
CA GLU A 446 79.97 22.35 14.87
C GLU A 446 81.19 21.43 15.08
N LEU A 447 81.05 20.13 14.78
CA LEU A 447 82.13 19.17 14.85
C LEU A 447 83.27 19.50 13.87
N LYS A 448 82.94 19.85 12.61
CA LYS A 448 83.94 20.29 11.63
C LYS A 448 84.70 21.53 12.12
N ASN A 449 84.00 22.51 12.66
CA ASN A 449 84.61 23.71 13.24
C ASN A 449 85.53 23.37 14.42
N ALA A 450 85.12 22.47 15.31
CA ALA A 450 85.94 22.02 16.43
C ALA A 450 87.22 21.29 15.95
N VAL A 451 87.10 20.41 14.95
CA VAL A 451 88.22 19.72 14.29
C VAL A 451 89.20 20.73 13.67
N GLU A 452 88.70 21.76 12.99
CA GLU A 452 89.54 22.83 12.44
C GLU A 452 90.32 23.59 13.53
N ILE A 453 89.66 23.91 14.65
CA ILE A 453 90.30 24.57 15.79
C ILE A 453 91.40 23.68 16.38
N LEU A 454 91.13 22.39 16.60
CA LEU A 454 92.13 21.43 17.09
C LEU A 454 93.33 21.34 16.15
N TYR A 455 93.10 21.35 14.84
CA TYR A 455 94.17 21.30 13.85
C TYR A 455 95.05 22.55 13.90
N ARG A 456 94.45 23.73 14.06
CA ARG A 456 95.19 24.99 14.25
C ARG A 456 96.02 24.97 15.54
N ILE A 457 95.43 24.54 16.66
CA ILE A 457 96.13 24.42 17.95
C ILE A 457 97.34 23.51 17.80
N ARG A 458 97.15 22.31 17.24
CA ARG A 458 98.22 21.33 16.98
C ARG A 458 99.36 21.92 16.14
N ARG A 459 99.07 22.76 15.14
CA ARG A 459 100.10 23.43 14.34
C ARG A 459 100.85 24.53 15.10
N SER A 460 100.17 25.20 16.03
CA SER A 460 100.73 26.35 16.77
C SER A 460 101.45 25.99 18.06
N VAL A 461 101.18 24.82 18.64
CA VAL A 461 101.69 24.40 19.94
C VAL A 461 102.46 23.09 19.78
N ASN A 462 103.69 23.03 20.30
CA ASN A 462 104.47 21.79 20.39
C ASN A 462 103.85 20.90 21.48
N LEU A 463 102.90 20.06 21.09
CA LEU A 463 102.31 19.05 21.97
C LEU A 463 103.31 17.91 22.22
N THR A 464 103.19 17.24 23.36
CA THR A 464 103.98 16.03 23.63
C THR A 464 103.60 14.92 22.63
N PRO A 465 104.49 13.95 22.37
CA PRO A 465 104.24 12.86 21.43
C PRO A 465 102.95 12.08 21.73
N ASP A 466 102.65 11.82 23.00
CA ASP A 466 101.45 11.08 23.43
C ASP A 466 100.15 11.83 23.07
N ILE A 467 100.10 13.13 23.36
CA ILE A 467 98.94 13.98 23.02
C ILE A 467 98.80 14.12 21.51
N THR A 468 99.93 14.21 20.79
CA THR A 468 99.94 14.30 19.33
C THR A 468 99.34 13.06 18.69
N PHE A 469 99.65 11.88 19.21
CA PHE A 469 99.11 10.61 18.73
C PHE A 469 97.59 10.50 18.97
N GLU A 470 97.09 10.85 20.15
CA GLU A 470 95.65 10.83 20.44
C GLU A 470 94.86 11.81 19.57
N VAL A 471 95.44 12.99 19.31
CA VAL A 471 94.86 13.98 18.41
C VAL A 471 94.82 13.45 16.97
N ASP A 472 95.86 12.79 16.48
CA ASP A 472 95.87 12.17 15.14
C ASP A 472 94.87 11.03 15.00
N LEU A 473 94.78 10.18 16.03
CA LEU A 473 93.81 9.09 16.05
C LEU A 473 92.38 9.63 16.04
N SER A 474 92.14 10.72 16.78
CA SER A 474 90.86 11.44 16.77
C SER A 474 90.55 12.05 15.40
N PHE A 475 91.55 12.59 14.70
CA PHE A 475 91.39 13.06 13.32
C PHE A 475 91.08 11.93 12.33
N GLN A 476 91.73 10.77 12.45
CA GLN A 476 91.45 9.63 11.58
C GLN A 476 90.03 9.08 11.80
N ASN A 477 89.57 9.01 13.05
CA ASN A 477 88.24 8.55 13.38
C ASN A 477 87.16 9.54 12.91
N THR A 478 87.39 10.85 13.07
CA THR A 478 86.49 11.88 12.53
C THR A 478 86.52 11.92 11.01
N ASP A 479 87.67 11.78 10.35
CA ASP A 479 87.74 11.74 8.88
C ASP A 479 86.91 10.60 8.29
N ARG A 480 86.90 9.41 8.92
CA ARG A 480 85.99 8.31 8.54
C ARG A 480 84.52 8.70 8.66
N PHE A 481 84.13 9.43 9.71
CA PHE A 481 82.76 9.90 9.91
C PHE A 481 82.29 10.87 8.81
N PHE A 482 83.20 11.66 8.25
CA PHE A 482 82.93 12.56 7.11
C PHE A 482 83.24 11.92 5.74
N GLY A 483 83.38 10.59 5.68
CA GLY A 483 83.62 9.86 4.42
C GLY A 483 84.99 10.12 3.79
N GLY A 484 86.02 10.40 4.59
CA GLY A 484 87.41 10.58 4.17
C GLY A 484 87.70 11.89 3.45
N ARG A 485 86.86 12.92 3.67
CA ARG A 485 86.97 14.22 2.98
C ARG A 485 87.63 15.33 3.81
N LEU A 486 87.81 15.16 5.12
CA LEU A 486 88.42 16.19 5.96
C LEU A 486 89.92 16.30 5.69
N THR A 487 90.64 15.17 5.65
CA THR A 487 92.10 15.17 5.51
C THR A 487 92.58 15.75 4.17
N LYS A 488 91.78 15.63 3.11
CA LYS A 488 92.08 16.19 1.78
C LYS A 488 92.10 17.73 1.76
N SER A 489 91.30 18.38 2.59
CA SER A 489 91.28 19.85 2.70
C SER A 489 92.40 20.43 3.58
N PHE A 490 93.02 19.62 4.45
CA PHE A 490 94.11 20.06 5.34
C PHE A 490 95.50 19.62 4.88
N ALA A 491 95.58 18.76 3.86
CA ALA A 491 96.81 18.47 3.14
C ALA A 491 97.25 19.72 2.36
N GLY A 492 97.85 20.67 3.07
CA GLY A 492 98.66 21.70 2.41
C GLY A 492 99.72 21.04 1.53
N PRO A 493 100.25 21.75 0.51
CA PRO A 493 101.29 21.21 -0.35
C PRO A 493 102.39 20.59 0.54
N PRO A 494 102.87 19.38 0.20
CA PRO A 494 103.88 18.70 1.01
C PRO A 494 105.02 19.70 1.21
N ARG A 495 105.29 20.08 2.46
CA ARG A 495 106.49 20.83 2.78
C ARG A 495 107.63 19.90 2.40
N LEU A 496 108.26 20.18 1.27
CA LEU A 496 109.54 19.60 0.91
C LEU A 496 110.47 19.95 2.07
N PHE A 497 110.68 18.99 2.96
CA PHE A 497 111.79 19.03 3.88
C PHE A 497 113.04 18.95 3.00
N ASN A 498 113.62 20.11 2.68
CA ASN A 498 115.03 20.15 2.32
C ASN A 498 115.78 19.71 3.57
N TYR A 499 116.32 18.50 3.50
CA TYR A 499 117.29 17.98 4.46
C TYR A 499 118.54 18.86 4.52
#